data_AF-A0A3L7VKI2-F1
#
_entry.id   AF-A0A3L7VKI2-F1
#
_cell.length_a   1.000
_cell.length_b   1.000
_cell.length_c   1.000
_cell.angle_alpha   90.00
_cell.angle_beta   90.00
_cell.angle_gamma   90.00
#
_symmetry.space_group_name_H-M   'P 1'
#
loop_
_entity.id
_entity.type
_entity.pdbx_description
1 polymer ?
#
loop_
_entity_poly.entity_id
_entity_poly.type
_entity_poly.pdbx_seq_one_letter_code
_entity_poly.pdbx_strand_id
1 'polypeptide(L)'
;MLVDTKWRDLGHDHVVWQLVRYWASLGGKKKEQAAWLKLLEASNQLATNDGWLPISAESVATFLQYLELRNTVFAQQYRLLRDEAAALSYCRRKKLAAGTTATQNKDHHQSSKALVATVTGIAGKVCKKFRTNFNPNPQYRCVWCNANGLHVTARNLDGAIPSIVNPVVVWEIKEYWGKTSGGSKMSDAVYECQLVGRELRDFETKTACRVEQVVFVDGKEQWSARQSDLKRFIDLTFQGFIDRLFVGKAVESESEPHLSGVLTNALH
;
A
#
# COMPACT_ATOMS: atom_id res chain seq x y z
N MET A 1 -1.18 -9.63 2.26
CA MET A 1 -1.56 -10.14 0.91
C MET A 1 -0.34 -10.63 0.14
N LEU A 2 -0.31 -11.91 -0.26
CA LEU A 2 0.69 -12.42 -1.20
C LEU A 2 0.29 -12.06 -2.63
N VAL A 3 1.24 -11.59 -3.43
CA VAL A 3 1.04 -11.24 -4.84
C VAL A 3 1.67 -12.33 -5.69
N ASP A 4 0.89 -12.90 -6.61
CA ASP A 4 1.39 -13.79 -7.65
C ASP A 4 2.44 -13.06 -8.50
N THR A 5 3.60 -13.69 -8.71
CA THR A 5 4.75 -13.09 -9.40
C THR A 5 4.39 -12.61 -10.79
N LYS A 6 3.44 -13.26 -11.48
CA LYS A 6 3.02 -12.87 -12.83
C LYS A 6 2.63 -11.40 -12.95
N TRP A 7 2.07 -10.80 -11.90
CA TRP A 7 1.66 -9.39 -11.91
C TRP A 7 2.82 -8.45 -11.63
N ARG A 8 3.78 -8.88 -10.80
CA ARG A 8 5.02 -8.15 -10.55
C ARG A 8 5.88 -8.12 -11.81
N ASP A 9 5.90 -9.23 -12.55
CA ASP A 9 6.69 -9.40 -13.77
C ASP A 9 6.22 -8.51 -14.92
N LEU A 10 4.95 -8.04 -14.90
CA LEU A 10 4.48 -7.02 -15.84
C LEU A 10 5.27 -5.70 -15.69
N GLY A 11 5.78 -5.41 -14.50
CA GLY A 11 6.41 -4.15 -14.17
C GLY A 11 5.41 -3.00 -14.03
N HIS A 12 5.88 -1.90 -13.44
CA HIS A 12 5.01 -0.78 -13.07
C HIS A 12 4.55 0.09 -14.25
N ASP A 13 5.22 -0.01 -15.40
CA ASP A 13 4.90 0.77 -16.61
C ASP A 13 4.01 0.03 -17.62
N HIS A 14 3.59 -1.20 -17.30
CA HIS A 14 2.73 -1.98 -18.20
C HIS A 14 1.39 -1.28 -18.48
N VAL A 15 0.92 -1.33 -19.73
CA VAL A 15 -0.29 -0.63 -20.20
C VAL A 15 -1.55 -1.02 -19.42
N VAL A 16 -1.59 -2.26 -18.88
CA VAL A 16 -2.68 -2.76 -18.05
C VAL A 16 -3.04 -1.80 -16.90
N TRP A 17 -2.04 -1.15 -16.29
CA TRP A 17 -2.25 -0.27 -15.16
C TRP A 17 -2.96 1.02 -15.57
N GLN A 18 -2.74 1.49 -16.80
CA GLN A 18 -3.47 2.63 -17.36
C GLN A 18 -4.89 2.24 -17.74
N LEU A 19 -5.11 1.04 -18.28
CA LEU A 19 -6.45 0.52 -18.54
C LEU A 19 -7.29 0.43 -17.25
N VAL A 20 -6.69 -0.06 -16.14
CA VAL A 20 -7.33 -0.08 -14.82
C VAL A 20 -7.70 1.32 -14.34
N ARG A 21 -6.79 2.29 -14.46
CA ARG A 21 -7.04 3.68 -14.04
C ARG A 21 -8.14 4.32 -14.87
N TYR A 22 -8.09 4.16 -16.20
CA TYR A 22 -9.10 4.68 -17.09
C TYR A 22 -10.47 4.06 -16.80
N TRP A 23 -10.55 2.73 -16.74
CA TRP A 23 -11.78 2.03 -16.36
C TRP A 23 -12.32 2.50 -15.01
N ALA A 24 -11.47 2.68 -14.01
CA ALA A 24 -11.89 3.15 -12.68
C ALA A 24 -12.44 4.59 -12.70
N SER A 25 -11.90 5.46 -13.56
CA SER A 25 -12.39 6.85 -13.72
C SER A 25 -13.82 6.93 -14.25
N LEU A 26 -14.25 5.93 -15.02
CA LEU A 26 -15.63 5.80 -15.51
C LEU A 26 -16.61 5.28 -14.42
N GLY A 27 -16.14 4.98 -13.21
CA GLY A 27 -16.91 4.28 -12.17
C GLY A 27 -18.19 4.97 -11.71
N GLY A 28 -18.26 6.30 -11.81
CA GLY A 28 -19.48 7.08 -11.54
C GLY A 28 -20.54 6.97 -12.64
N LYS A 29 -20.20 6.39 -13.79
CA LYS A 29 -21.03 6.29 -14.98
C LYS A 29 -21.10 4.84 -15.46
N LYS A 30 -21.81 4.01 -14.70
CA LYS A 30 -21.82 2.54 -14.87
C LYS A 30 -22.15 2.07 -16.29
N LYS A 31 -23.06 2.74 -17.00
CA LYS A 31 -23.39 2.42 -18.39
C LYS A 31 -22.21 2.68 -19.33
N GLU A 32 -21.55 3.83 -19.18
CA GLU A 32 -20.35 4.17 -19.97
C GLU A 32 -19.19 3.23 -19.66
N GLN A 33 -18.97 2.92 -18.37
CA GLN A 33 -17.95 1.96 -17.95
C GLN A 33 -18.15 0.57 -18.57
N ALA A 34 -19.39 0.06 -18.57
CA ALA A 34 -19.72 -1.23 -19.16
C ALA A 34 -19.63 -1.23 -20.69
N ALA A 35 -20.09 -0.15 -21.34
CA ALA A 35 -20.00 0.00 -22.79
C ALA A 35 -18.52 0.08 -23.25
N TRP A 36 -17.70 0.83 -22.53
CA TRP A 36 -16.27 0.93 -22.79
C TRP A 36 -15.56 -0.42 -22.68
N LEU A 37 -15.90 -1.21 -21.65
CA LEU A 37 -15.32 -2.54 -21.46
C LEU A 37 -15.63 -3.47 -22.63
N LYS A 38 -16.90 -3.50 -23.07
CA LYS A 38 -17.34 -4.29 -24.23
C LYS A 38 -16.64 -3.87 -25.52
N LEU A 39 -16.47 -2.56 -25.73
CA LEU A 39 -15.78 -2.05 -26.90
C LEU A 39 -14.30 -2.43 -26.90
N LEU A 40 -13.61 -2.28 -25.77
CA LEU A 40 -12.20 -2.65 -25.64
C LEU A 40 -12.00 -4.15 -25.90
N GLU A 41 -12.86 -5.00 -25.33
CA GLU A 41 -12.80 -6.45 -25.51
C GLU A 41 -13.05 -6.87 -26.97
N ALA A 42 -14.00 -6.24 -27.66
CA ALA A 42 -14.33 -6.58 -29.04
C ALA A 42 -13.30 -6.05 -30.07
N SER A 43 -12.72 -4.88 -29.81
CA SER A 43 -11.90 -4.17 -30.80
C SER A 43 -10.41 -4.20 -30.53
N ASN A 44 -9.98 -4.46 -29.28
CA ASN A 44 -8.61 -4.27 -28.81
C ASN A 44 -8.07 -2.86 -29.09
N GLN A 45 -8.94 -1.84 -29.07
CA GLN A 45 -8.58 -0.46 -29.38
C GLN A 45 -9.30 0.53 -28.46
N LEU A 46 -8.70 1.70 -28.27
CA LEU A 46 -9.30 2.83 -27.55
C LEU A 46 -9.58 3.97 -28.52
N ALA A 47 -10.77 4.54 -28.45
CA ALA A 47 -11.11 5.73 -29.22
C ALA A 47 -10.30 6.94 -28.73
N THR A 48 -9.80 7.74 -29.66
CA THR A 48 -9.10 9.01 -29.43
C THR A 48 -9.73 10.10 -30.29
N ASN A 49 -9.32 11.36 -30.09
CA ASN A 49 -9.81 12.47 -30.93
C ASN A 49 -9.40 12.31 -32.41
N ASP A 50 -8.26 11.67 -32.67
CA ASP A 50 -7.62 11.61 -33.99
C ASP A 50 -7.59 10.19 -34.58
N GLY A 51 -8.37 9.26 -34.02
CA GLY A 51 -8.45 7.87 -34.48
C GLY A 51 -8.50 6.86 -33.34
N TRP A 52 -7.72 5.78 -33.47
CA TRP A 52 -7.76 4.64 -32.55
C TRP A 52 -6.36 4.32 -32.01
N LEU A 53 -6.26 4.14 -30.69
CA LEU A 53 -5.05 3.65 -30.03
C LEU A 53 -5.14 2.11 -29.91
N PRO A 54 -4.32 1.34 -30.64
CA PRO A 54 -4.31 -0.11 -30.53
C PRO A 54 -3.73 -0.57 -29.19
N ILE A 55 -4.36 -1.60 -28.63
CA ILE A 55 -3.93 -2.31 -27.42
C ILE A 55 -3.73 -3.77 -27.82
N SER A 56 -2.67 -4.43 -27.36
CA SER A 56 -2.48 -5.84 -27.69
C SER A 56 -3.60 -6.68 -27.08
N ALA A 57 -4.06 -7.72 -27.81
CA ALA A 57 -5.08 -8.64 -27.31
C ALA A 57 -4.66 -9.31 -25.99
N GLU A 58 -3.36 -9.58 -25.83
CA GLU A 58 -2.76 -10.07 -24.58
C GLU A 58 -2.92 -9.07 -23.43
N SER A 59 -2.71 -7.78 -23.66
CA SER A 59 -2.89 -6.74 -22.64
C SER A 59 -4.36 -6.61 -22.24
N VAL A 60 -5.28 -6.71 -23.20
CA VAL A 60 -6.73 -6.70 -22.93
C VAL A 60 -7.13 -7.92 -22.10
N ALA A 61 -6.68 -9.12 -22.48
CA ALA A 61 -6.94 -10.34 -21.72
C ALA A 61 -6.38 -10.25 -20.28
N THR A 62 -5.14 -9.78 -20.14
CA THR A 62 -4.48 -9.55 -18.85
C THR A 62 -5.25 -8.54 -18.00
N PHE A 63 -5.74 -7.46 -18.60
CA PHE A 63 -6.57 -6.45 -17.95
C PHE A 63 -7.87 -7.03 -17.40
N LEU A 64 -8.60 -7.81 -18.21
CA LEU A 64 -9.86 -8.43 -17.81
C LEU A 64 -9.64 -9.41 -16.64
N GLN A 65 -8.62 -10.26 -16.74
CA GLN A 65 -8.22 -11.15 -15.64
C GLN A 65 -7.89 -10.38 -14.36
N TYR A 66 -7.20 -9.24 -14.50
CA TYR A 66 -6.86 -8.40 -13.35
C TYR A 66 -8.09 -7.78 -12.69
N LEU A 67 -9.11 -7.36 -13.45
CA LEU A 67 -10.33 -6.79 -12.87
C LEU A 67 -11.08 -7.80 -11.98
N GLU A 68 -11.15 -9.05 -12.40
CA GLU A 68 -11.76 -10.13 -11.61
C GLU A 68 -10.96 -10.41 -10.33
N LEU A 69 -9.64 -10.56 -10.47
CA LEU A 69 -8.73 -10.75 -9.35
C LEU A 69 -8.85 -9.60 -8.35
N ARG A 70 -8.80 -8.35 -8.84
CA ARG A 70 -8.87 -7.14 -8.02
C ARG A 70 -10.14 -7.10 -7.17
N ASN A 71 -11.29 -7.49 -7.72
CA ASN A 71 -12.54 -7.54 -6.97
C ASN A 71 -12.52 -8.65 -5.90
N THR A 72 -11.97 -9.82 -6.25
CA THR A 72 -11.82 -10.94 -5.32
C THR A 72 -10.91 -10.58 -4.15
N VAL A 73 -9.74 -10.04 -4.45
CA VAL A 73 -8.78 -9.57 -3.46
C VAL A 73 -9.38 -8.47 -2.59
N PHE A 74 -10.06 -7.49 -3.20
CA PHE A 74 -10.74 -6.45 -2.44
C PHE A 74 -11.74 -7.02 -1.44
N ALA A 75 -12.59 -7.96 -1.86
CA ALA A 75 -13.57 -8.58 -0.96
C ALA A 75 -12.89 -9.31 0.21
N GLN A 76 -11.74 -9.95 -0.02
CA GLN A 76 -10.94 -10.60 1.02
C GLN A 76 -10.34 -9.57 1.99
N GLN A 77 -9.62 -8.57 1.47
CA GLN A 77 -8.96 -7.55 2.30
C GLN A 77 -9.96 -6.71 3.09
N TYR A 78 -11.10 -6.36 2.47
CA TYR A 78 -12.17 -5.61 3.12
C TYR A 78 -12.71 -6.30 4.37
N ARG A 79 -12.83 -7.63 4.36
CA ARG A 79 -13.28 -8.42 5.52
C ARG A 79 -12.29 -8.42 6.68
N LEU A 80 -11.03 -8.08 6.43
CA LEU A 80 -9.98 -8.05 7.46
C LEU A 80 -9.93 -6.72 8.20
N LEU A 81 -10.49 -5.64 7.64
CA LEU A 81 -10.56 -4.34 8.31
C LEU A 81 -11.21 -4.47 9.68
N ARG A 82 -10.61 -3.80 10.65
CA ARG A 82 -11.08 -3.75 12.04
C ARG A 82 -11.76 -2.41 12.28
N ASP A 83 -12.66 -2.38 13.25
CA ASP A 83 -13.03 -1.13 13.92
C ASP A 83 -11.97 -0.80 14.98
N GLU A 84 -12.05 0.41 15.52
CA GLU A 84 -11.11 0.90 16.54
C GLU A 84 -11.12 0.04 17.80
N ALA A 85 -12.28 -0.45 18.22
CA ALA A 85 -12.44 -1.25 19.43
C ALA A 85 -11.71 -2.61 19.30
N ALA A 86 -11.80 -3.26 18.15
CA ALA A 86 -11.11 -4.50 17.83
C ALA A 86 -9.59 -4.31 17.78
N ALA A 87 -9.11 -3.21 17.18
CA ALA A 87 -7.68 -2.88 17.15
C ALA A 87 -7.12 -2.62 18.57
N LEU A 88 -7.84 -1.86 19.40
CA LEU A 88 -7.48 -1.64 20.81
C LEU A 88 -7.56 -2.92 21.65
N SER A 89 -8.53 -3.80 21.36
CA SER A 89 -8.64 -5.11 22.01
C SER A 89 -7.40 -5.96 21.75
N TYR A 90 -6.87 -5.94 20.52
CA TYR A 90 -5.60 -6.60 20.21
C TYR A 90 -4.44 -6.00 21.03
N CYS A 91 -4.33 -4.67 21.07
CA CYS A 91 -3.29 -3.99 21.84
C CYS A 91 -3.32 -4.40 23.33
N ARG A 92 -4.52 -4.43 23.95
CA ARG A 92 -4.69 -4.90 25.34
C ARG A 92 -4.24 -6.34 25.52
N ARG A 93 -4.65 -7.27 24.65
CA ARG A 93 -4.25 -8.68 24.73
C ARG A 93 -2.74 -8.87 24.59
N LYS A 94 -2.08 -8.05 23.76
CA LYS A 94 -0.63 -8.09 23.53
C LYS A 94 0.17 -7.18 24.47
N LYS A 95 -0.49 -6.51 25.42
CA LYS A 95 0.12 -5.55 26.36
C LYS A 95 0.90 -4.43 25.64
N LEU A 96 0.36 -3.96 24.52
CA LEU A 96 0.91 -2.85 23.74
C LEU A 96 0.25 -1.54 24.17
N ALA A 97 1.06 -0.53 24.47
CA ALA A 97 0.57 0.80 24.83
C ALA A 97 0.17 1.59 23.58
N ALA A 98 -1.14 1.66 23.31
CA ALA A 98 -1.69 2.49 22.25
C ALA A 98 -1.91 3.91 22.78
N GLY A 99 -1.21 4.89 22.20
CA GLY A 99 -1.46 6.31 22.47
C GLY A 99 -2.73 6.82 21.75
N THR A 100 -2.96 8.12 21.82
CA THR A 100 -3.98 8.83 21.05
C THR A 100 -3.33 9.85 20.12
N THR A 101 -3.99 10.12 19.01
CA THR A 101 -3.62 11.25 18.14
C THR A 101 -4.07 12.52 18.80
N ALA A 102 -3.15 13.45 19.05
CA ALA A 102 -3.48 14.79 19.53
C ALA A 102 -3.78 15.67 18.32
N THR A 103 -5.02 16.13 18.15
CA THR A 103 -5.34 17.18 17.17
C THR A 103 -5.49 18.53 17.88
N GLN A 104 -5.06 19.61 17.22
CA GLN A 104 -5.19 20.97 17.77
C GLN A 104 -6.64 21.38 18.01
N ASN A 105 -7.58 20.83 17.22
CA ASN A 105 -9.00 20.99 17.44
C ASN A 105 -9.55 19.78 18.23
N LYS A 106 -10.02 20.02 19.46
CA LYS A 106 -10.55 18.99 20.38
C LYS A 106 -11.92 18.44 19.96
N ASP A 107 -12.62 19.12 19.05
CA ASP A 107 -13.94 18.70 18.56
C ASP A 107 -13.84 17.56 17.52
N HIS A 108 -12.64 17.30 16.99
CA HIS A 108 -12.41 16.15 16.11
C HIS A 108 -12.18 14.87 16.90
N HIS A 109 -12.60 13.73 16.33
CA HIS A 109 -12.34 12.40 16.90
C HIS A 109 -10.85 12.18 17.15
N GLN A 110 -10.45 12.04 18.42
CA GLN A 110 -9.08 11.73 18.81
C GLN A 110 -8.83 10.23 18.57
N SER A 111 -8.46 9.90 17.33
CA SER A 111 -8.22 8.52 16.91
C SER A 111 -7.07 7.91 17.74
N SER A 112 -7.28 6.71 18.25
CA SER A 112 -6.22 5.92 18.89
C SER A 112 -5.10 5.61 17.89
N LYS A 113 -3.90 5.36 18.43
CA LYS A 113 -2.71 4.92 17.68
C LYS A 113 -2.56 3.40 17.76
N ALA A 114 -3.66 2.66 17.65
CA ALA A 114 -3.70 1.22 17.92
C ALA A 114 -2.90 0.41 16.86
N LEU A 115 -3.05 0.75 15.59
CA LEU A 115 -2.29 0.19 14.48
C LEU A 115 -0.82 0.56 14.60
N VAL A 116 -0.50 1.82 14.91
CA VAL A 116 0.88 2.28 15.14
C VAL A 116 1.55 1.47 16.25
N ALA A 117 0.88 1.29 17.40
CA ALA A 117 1.38 0.49 18.51
C ALA A 117 1.54 -0.98 18.13
N THR A 118 0.61 -1.53 17.35
CA THR A 118 0.68 -2.91 16.83
C THR A 118 1.90 -3.12 15.94
N VAL A 119 2.08 -2.26 14.93
CA VAL A 119 3.21 -2.33 13.99
C VAL A 119 4.53 -2.15 14.73
N THR A 120 4.63 -1.15 15.62
CA THR A 120 5.83 -0.89 16.43
C THR A 120 6.18 -2.09 17.32
N GLY A 121 5.19 -2.68 17.99
CA GLY A 121 5.40 -3.84 18.86
C GLY A 121 5.89 -5.07 18.10
N ILE A 122 5.31 -5.34 16.92
CA ILE A 122 5.72 -6.46 16.07
C ILE A 122 7.13 -6.21 15.50
N ALA A 123 7.37 -5.04 14.90
CA ALA A 123 8.68 -4.68 14.37
C ALA A 123 9.77 -4.75 15.45
N GLY A 124 9.52 -4.23 16.64
CA GLY A 124 10.46 -4.30 17.76
C GLY A 124 10.77 -5.73 18.21
N LYS A 125 9.76 -6.61 18.25
CA LYS A 125 9.96 -8.04 18.54
C LYS A 125 10.84 -8.72 17.48
N VAL A 126 10.57 -8.45 16.20
CA VAL A 126 11.35 -8.99 15.08
C VAL A 126 12.79 -8.46 15.15
N CYS A 127 12.98 -7.15 15.29
CA CYS A 127 14.33 -6.56 15.33
C CYS A 127 15.15 -7.07 16.52
N LYS A 128 14.52 -7.26 17.69
CA LYS A 128 15.18 -7.89 18.85
C LYS A 128 15.64 -9.32 18.54
N LYS A 129 14.83 -10.12 17.85
CA LYS A 129 15.19 -11.49 17.44
C LYS A 129 16.40 -11.50 16.51
N PHE A 130 16.47 -10.57 15.56
CA PHE A 130 17.55 -10.45 14.59
C PHE A 130 18.73 -9.59 15.06
N ARG A 131 18.71 -9.12 16.32
CA ARG A 131 19.74 -8.24 16.90
C ARG A 131 20.03 -7.00 16.04
N THR A 132 18.99 -6.44 15.44
CA THR A 132 19.07 -5.22 14.63
C THR A 132 18.29 -4.08 15.26
N ASN A 133 18.59 -2.85 14.85
CA ASN A 133 17.88 -1.66 15.27
C ASN A 133 16.63 -1.43 14.40
N PHE A 134 15.80 -0.48 14.83
CA PHE A 134 14.71 0.06 14.01
C PHE A 134 14.37 1.47 14.49
N ASN A 135 13.80 2.27 13.60
CA ASN A 135 13.21 3.56 13.93
C ASN A 135 11.69 3.47 13.74
N PRO A 136 10.88 3.40 14.81
CA PRO A 136 9.42 3.27 14.72
C PRO A 136 8.68 4.60 14.50
N ASN A 137 9.38 5.73 14.50
CA ASN A 137 8.80 7.04 14.22
C ASN A 137 9.86 8.02 13.70
N PRO A 138 10.37 7.82 12.47
CA PRO A 138 11.33 8.71 11.83
C PRO A 138 10.87 10.16 11.82
N GLN A 139 11.63 11.04 12.49
CA GLN A 139 11.40 12.49 12.42
C GLN A 139 12.11 13.14 11.22
N TYR A 140 12.78 12.33 10.40
CA TYR A 140 13.56 12.77 9.25
C TYR A 140 13.35 11.81 8.07
N ARG A 141 13.72 12.27 6.88
CA ARG A 141 13.64 11.52 5.63
C ARG A 141 14.58 10.31 5.67
N CYS A 142 14.18 9.24 5.00
CA CYS A 142 15.08 8.11 4.79
C CYS A 142 16.04 8.45 3.66
N VAL A 143 17.28 7.97 3.79
CA VAL A 143 18.37 8.22 2.86
C VAL A 143 18.99 6.89 2.48
N TRP A 144 19.12 6.63 1.18
CA TRP A 144 19.97 5.58 0.64
C TRP A 144 21.16 6.22 -0.04
N CYS A 145 22.36 5.84 0.35
CA CYS A 145 23.60 6.36 -0.21
C CYS A 145 24.60 5.21 -0.33
N ASN A 146 25.00 4.92 -1.56
CA ASN A 146 26.04 3.95 -1.90
C ASN A 146 26.88 4.46 -3.09
N ALA A 147 27.88 3.68 -3.50
CA ALA A 147 28.77 4.05 -4.61
C ALA A 147 28.04 4.31 -5.94
N ASN A 148 26.82 3.77 -6.10
CA ASN A 148 26.04 3.83 -7.34
C ASN A 148 24.93 4.88 -7.30
N GLY A 149 24.66 5.52 -6.16
CA GLY A 149 23.64 6.56 -6.09
C GLY A 149 23.26 7.04 -4.71
N LEU A 150 22.53 8.16 -4.71
CA LEU A 150 21.91 8.79 -3.55
C LEU A 150 20.40 8.94 -3.82
N HIS A 151 19.59 8.53 -2.85
CA HIS A 151 18.16 8.81 -2.81
C HIS A 151 17.76 9.31 -1.42
N VAL A 152 16.87 10.28 -1.38
CA VAL A 152 16.25 10.82 -0.16
C VAL A 152 14.75 10.86 -0.40
N THR A 153 13.96 10.29 0.51
CA THR A 153 12.50 10.27 0.35
C THR A 153 11.91 11.68 0.29
N ALA A 154 10.85 11.86 -0.50
CA ALA A 154 10.13 13.14 -0.55
C ALA A 154 9.50 13.54 0.81
N ARG A 155 9.26 12.57 1.69
CA ARG A 155 8.60 12.74 2.99
C ARG A 155 9.22 11.89 4.09
N ASN A 156 8.88 12.19 5.34
CA ASN A 156 9.13 11.29 6.46
C ASN A 156 8.21 10.07 6.35
N LEU A 157 8.74 8.90 6.68
CA LEU A 157 8.00 7.63 6.70
C LEU A 157 7.64 7.27 8.15
N ASP A 158 6.69 6.36 8.33
CA ASP A 158 6.22 5.95 9.67
C ASP A 158 7.15 4.93 10.34
N GLY A 159 8.10 4.35 9.60
CA GLY A 159 9.21 3.63 10.21
C GLY A 159 10.18 2.99 9.24
N ALA A 160 11.30 2.54 9.79
CA ALA A 160 12.45 2.05 9.04
C ALA A 160 13.26 1.01 9.83
N ILE A 161 13.83 0.03 9.14
CA ILE A 161 14.79 -0.96 9.67
C ILE A 161 16.01 -0.99 8.74
N PRO A 162 17.26 -0.94 9.27
CA PRO A 162 17.61 -0.79 10.68
C PRO A 162 17.56 0.65 11.20
N SER A 163 17.63 1.62 10.29
CA SER A 163 17.67 3.05 10.60
C SER A 163 17.11 3.86 9.44
N ILE A 164 17.13 5.19 9.53
CA ILE A 164 16.77 6.07 8.42
C ILE A 164 17.86 6.17 7.34
N VAL A 165 19.07 5.69 7.62
CA VAL A 165 20.19 5.63 6.65
C VAL A 165 20.34 4.19 6.17
N ASN A 166 20.26 4.01 4.86
CA ASN A 166 20.23 2.73 4.15
C ASN A 166 19.26 1.70 4.77
N PRO A 167 17.96 2.03 4.97
CA PRO A 167 17.01 1.03 5.43
C PRO A 167 16.79 -0.09 4.42
N VAL A 168 16.69 -1.32 4.92
CA VAL A 168 16.26 -2.49 4.14
C VAL A 168 14.74 -2.64 4.11
N VAL A 169 14.05 -2.14 5.14
CA VAL A 169 12.58 -2.07 5.19
C VAL A 169 12.17 -0.66 5.58
N VAL A 170 11.15 -0.14 4.91
CA VAL A 170 10.43 1.07 5.31
C VAL A 170 8.93 0.84 5.32
N TRP A 171 8.19 1.59 6.13
CA TRP A 171 6.73 1.48 6.14
C TRP A 171 5.96 2.78 6.33
N GLU A 172 4.71 2.72 5.86
CA GLU A 172 3.67 3.73 6.03
C GLU A 172 2.44 3.10 6.71
N ILE A 173 1.79 3.84 7.59
CA ILE A 173 0.64 3.44 8.39
C ILE A 173 -0.54 4.35 8.08
N LYS A 174 -1.58 3.77 7.48
CA LYS A 174 -2.80 4.47 7.08
C LYS A 174 -3.95 4.00 7.98
N GLU A 175 -4.05 4.65 9.14
CA GLU A 175 -4.99 4.37 10.22
C GLU A 175 -6.10 5.43 10.29
N TYR A 176 -7.37 5.03 10.23
CA TYR A 176 -8.51 5.93 10.14
C TYR A 176 -9.73 5.45 10.94
N TRP A 177 -9.85 5.87 12.21
CA TRP A 177 -10.89 5.40 13.15
C TRP A 177 -12.16 6.28 13.22
N GLY A 178 -12.24 7.32 12.39
CA GLY A 178 -13.39 8.21 12.38
C GLY A 178 -14.68 7.51 11.95
N LYS A 179 -15.82 8.07 12.38
CA LYS A 179 -17.16 7.61 11.96
C LYS A 179 -17.69 8.33 10.72
N THR A 180 -16.96 9.31 10.20
CA THR A 180 -17.33 10.05 8.99
C THR A 180 -16.81 9.35 7.74
N SER A 181 -17.35 9.71 6.58
CA SER A 181 -17.08 9.08 5.27
C SER A 181 -15.63 9.18 4.76
N GLY A 182 -14.71 9.76 5.54
CA GLY A 182 -13.33 9.99 5.12
C GLY A 182 -13.21 11.17 4.14
N GLY A 183 -12.13 11.92 4.29
CA GLY A 183 -11.84 13.10 3.45
C GLY A 183 -10.73 12.83 2.43
N SER A 184 -10.26 13.91 1.79
CA SER A 184 -9.14 13.87 0.82
C SER A 184 -7.90 13.16 1.37
N LYS A 185 -7.66 13.22 2.69
CA LYS A 185 -6.56 12.55 3.38
C LYS A 185 -6.38 11.07 3.02
N MET A 186 -7.47 10.36 2.73
CA MET A 186 -7.39 8.94 2.37
C MET A 186 -6.93 8.73 0.92
N SER A 187 -7.24 9.66 0.02
CA SER A 187 -6.65 9.68 -1.32
C SER A 187 -5.21 10.19 -1.28
N ASP A 188 -4.90 11.17 -0.43
CA ASP A 188 -3.52 11.64 -0.20
C ASP A 188 -2.63 10.47 0.24
N ALA A 189 -3.11 9.61 1.15
CA ALA A 189 -2.41 8.39 1.55
C ALA A 189 -2.06 7.46 0.37
N VAL A 190 -2.93 7.35 -0.63
CA VAL A 190 -2.66 6.56 -1.85
C VAL A 190 -1.55 7.24 -2.67
N TYR A 191 -1.64 8.54 -2.86
CA TYR A 191 -0.66 9.31 -3.64
C TYR A 191 0.72 9.33 -2.99
N GLU A 192 0.76 9.47 -1.67
CA GLU A 192 1.98 9.39 -0.87
C GLU A 192 2.68 8.04 -1.06
N CYS A 193 1.96 6.93 -0.89
CA CYS A 193 2.54 5.60 -1.06
C CYS A 193 2.96 5.33 -2.51
N GLN A 194 2.20 5.84 -3.50
CA GLN A 194 2.57 5.73 -4.90
C GLN A 194 3.84 6.53 -5.23
N LEU A 195 3.97 7.75 -4.70
CA LEU A 195 5.16 8.58 -4.91
C LEU A 195 6.40 7.90 -4.33
N VAL A 196 6.35 7.50 -3.06
CA VAL A 196 7.45 6.81 -2.40
C VAL A 196 7.81 5.52 -3.16
N GLY A 197 6.81 4.72 -3.55
CA GLY A 197 7.07 3.49 -4.30
C GLY A 197 7.72 3.71 -5.64
N ARG A 198 7.32 4.75 -6.37
CA ARG A 198 7.95 5.10 -7.64
C ARG A 198 9.39 5.57 -7.45
N GLU A 199 9.64 6.44 -6.48
CA GLU A 199 10.99 6.91 -6.15
C GLU A 199 11.93 5.76 -5.78
N LEU A 200 11.45 4.78 -5.01
CA LEU A 200 12.21 3.59 -4.65
C LEU A 200 12.49 2.71 -5.87
N ARG A 201 11.51 2.47 -6.76
CA ARG A 201 11.76 1.68 -7.99
C ARG A 201 12.76 2.36 -8.93
N ASP A 202 12.70 3.69 -9.04
CA ASP A 202 13.68 4.48 -9.81
C ASP A 202 15.09 4.35 -9.22
N PHE A 203 15.21 4.37 -7.89
CA PHE A 203 16.48 4.17 -7.19
C PHE A 203 17.02 2.74 -7.36
N GLU A 204 16.17 1.73 -7.19
CA GLU A 204 16.51 0.31 -7.36
C GLU A 204 17.03 0.02 -8.76
N THR A 205 16.36 0.55 -9.78
CA THR A 205 16.76 0.38 -11.19
C THR A 205 18.16 0.93 -11.44
N LYS A 206 18.54 2.03 -10.78
CA LYS A 206 19.84 2.69 -10.95
C LYS A 206 20.97 2.06 -10.13
N THR A 207 20.65 1.47 -8.99
CA THR A 207 21.66 1.07 -7.99
C THR A 207 21.72 -0.42 -7.69
N ALA A 208 20.75 -1.20 -8.16
CA ALA A 208 20.52 -2.60 -7.78
C ALA A 208 20.32 -2.82 -6.27
N CYS A 209 20.08 -1.76 -5.49
CA CYS A 209 19.83 -1.84 -4.06
C CYS A 209 18.33 -1.91 -3.78
N ARG A 210 17.83 -3.12 -3.49
CA ARG A 210 16.42 -3.38 -3.20
C ARG A 210 16.00 -2.82 -1.83
N VAL A 211 14.81 -2.23 -1.79
CA VAL A 211 14.18 -1.71 -0.59
C VAL A 211 12.80 -2.33 -0.45
N GLU A 212 12.51 -2.90 0.73
CA GLU A 212 11.18 -3.42 1.02
C GLU A 212 10.26 -2.31 1.52
N GLN A 213 9.28 -1.91 0.70
CA GLN A 213 8.24 -0.97 1.10
C GLN A 213 6.97 -1.68 1.56
N VAL A 214 6.64 -1.48 2.84
CA VAL A 214 5.45 -2.07 3.48
C VAL A 214 4.41 -0.99 3.77
N VAL A 215 3.14 -1.29 3.52
CA VAL A 215 2.02 -0.41 3.87
C VAL A 215 1.04 -1.14 4.77
N PHE A 216 0.68 -0.51 5.87
CA PHE A 216 -0.32 -0.98 6.83
C PHE A 216 -1.58 -0.14 6.72
N VAL A 217 -2.74 -0.77 6.58
CA VAL A 217 -4.04 -0.08 6.41
C VAL A 217 -5.06 -0.61 7.40
N ASP A 218 -5.76 0.28 8.10
CA ASP A 218 -6.92 -0.10 8.92
C ASP A 218 -7.89 1.06 9.15
N GLY A 219 -9.09 0.75 9.64
CA GLY A 219 -10.17 1.74 9.82
C GLY A 219 -11.42 1.39 9.02
N LYS A 220 -12.13 0.33 9.44
CA LYS A 220 -13.22 -0.27 8.68
C LYS A 220 -14.24 0.74 8.19
N GLU A 221 -14.74 1.60 9.07
CA GLU A 221 -15.79 2.56 8.76
C GLU A 221 -15.38 3.51 7.63
N GLN A 222 -14.20 4.13 7.72
CA GLN A 222 -13.74 5.10 6.73
C GLN A 222 -13.36 4.42 5.41
N TRP A 223 -12.68 3.28 5.45
CA TRP A 223 -12.35 2.53 4.22
C TRP A 223 -13.57 1.93 3.54
N SER A 224 -14.65 1.67 4.28
CA SER A 224 -15.95 1.27 3.71
C SER A 224 -16.60 2.38 2.89
N ALA A 225 -16.43 3.64 3.31
CA ALA A 225 -16.88 4.79 2.54
C ALA A 225 -15.92 5.14 1.37
N ARG A 226 -14.66 4.69 1.44
CA ARG A 226 -13.59 5.00 0.48
C ARG A 226 -13.03 3.76 -0.23
N GLN A 227 -13.92 2.87 -0.67
CA GLN A 227 -13.53 1.59 -1.29
C GLN A 227 -12.66 1.77 -2.53
N SER A 228 -12.84 2.84 -3.30
CA SER A 228 -11.99 3.16 -4.45
C SER A 228 -10.54 3.35 -4.04
N ASP A 229 -10.28 4.04 -2.93
CA ASP A 229 -8.93 4.29 -2.42
C ASP A 229 -8.31 2.99 -1.87
N LEU A 230 -9.07 2.16 -1.15
CA LEU A 230 -8.58 0.83 -0.72
C LEU A 230 -8.22 -0.05 -1.91
N LYS A 231 -9.03 -0.03 -2.97
CA LYS A 231 -8.71 -0.76 -4.20
C LYS A 231 -7.48 -0.19 -4.91
N ARG A 232 -7.20 1.11 -4.79
CA ARG A 232 -5.96 1.70 -5.29
C ARG A 232 -4.73 1.20 -4.54
N PHE A 233 -4.79 0.96 -3.23
CA PHE A 233 -3.69 0.28 -2.52
C PHE A 233 -3.42 -1.13 -3.05
N ILE A 234 -4.48 -1.88 -3.37
CA ILE A 234 -4.36 -3.18 -4.02
C ILE A 234 -3.66 -3.00 -5.37
N ASP A 235 -4.11 -2.05 -6.20
CA ASP A 235 -3.52 -1.74 -7.49
C ASP A 235 -2.03 -1.40 -7.38
N LEU A 236 -1.64 -0.53 -6.44
CA LEU A 236 -0.23 -0.18 -6.21
C LEU A 236 0.62 -1.38 -5.78
N THR A 237 0.01 -2.33 -5.06
CA THR A 237 0.70 -3.55 -4.63
C THR A 237 0.93 -4.48 -5.82
N PHE A 238 -0.07 -4.73 -6.65
CA PHE A 238 0.09 -5.55 -7.85
C PHE A 238 0.97 -4.89 -8.92
N GLN A 239 0.93 -3.55 -9.02
CA GLN A 239 1.73 -2.76 -9.95
C GLN A 239 3.24 -2.76 -9.63
N GLY A 240 3.65 -3.17 -8.42
CA GLY A 240 5.07 -3.17 -8.06
C GLY A 240 5.50 -2.01 -7.16
N PHE A 241 4.65 -1.03 -6.88
CA PHE A 241 5.02 0.13 -6.07
C PHE A 241 5.00 -0.13 -4.57
N ILE A 242 4.16 -1.05 -4.09
CA ILE A 242 4.16 -1.49 -2.68
C ILE A 242 4.59 -2.95 -2.66
N ASP A 243 5.65 -3.32 -1.96
CA ASP A 243 6.07 -4.73 -1.86
C ASP A 243 5.06 -5.54 -1.03
N ARG A 244 4.58 -4.96 0.07
CA ARG A 244 3.61 -5.64 0.94
C ARG A 244 2.53 -4.71 1.48
N LEU A 245 1.28 -5.10 1.25
CA LEU A 245 0.10 -4.50 1.87
C LEU A 245 -0.47 -5.42 2.97
N PHE A 246 -0.59 -4.88 4.17
CA PHE A 246 -1.27 -5.52 5.30
C PHE A 246 -2.54 -4.74 5.65
N VAL A 247 -3.68 -5.43 5.66
CA VAL A 247 -4.99 -4.83 5.96
C VAL A 247 -5.57 -5.42 7.25
N GLY A 248 -5.89 -4.56 8.21
CA GLY A 248 -6.57 -4.91 9.46
C GLY A 248 -5.97 -6.12 10.17
N LYS A 249 -6.74 -7.20 10.31
CA LYS A 249 -6.29 -8.43 11.00
C LYS A 249 -5.04 -9.07 10.39
N ALA A 250 -4.76 -8.89 9.09
CA ALA A 250 -3.53 -9.41 8.48
C ALA A 250 -2.26 -8.82 9.11
N VAL A 251 -2.34 -7.61 9.68
CA VAL A 251 -1.23 -7.00 10.42
C VAL A 251 -0.84 -7.89 11.61
N GLU A 252 -1.81 -8.48 12.29
CA GLU A 252 -1.60 -9.29 13.50
C GLU A 252 -0.96 -10.65 13.22
N SER A 253 -1.28 -11.25 12.06
CA SER A 253 -0.93 -12.63 11.73
C SER A 253 0.18 -12.76 10.68
N GLU A 254 0.33 -11.79 9.79
CA GLU A 254 1.21 -11.92 8.62
C GLU A 254 2.44 -10.99 8.67
N SER A 255 2.43 -9.92 9.46
CA SER A 255 3.53 -8.94 9.44
C SER A 255 4.82 -9.47 10.09
N GLU A 256 4.72 -10.15 11.23
CA GLU A 256 5.87 -10.76 11.91
C GLU A 256 6.64 -11.76 11.02
N PRO A 257 5.99 -12.77 10.39
CA PRO A 257 6.70 -13.70 9.52
C PRO A 257 7.28 -13.02 8.27
N HIS A 258 6.59 -12.03 7.69
CA HIS A 258 7.10 -11.29 6.53
C HIS A 258 8.37 -10.52 6.87
N LEU A 259 8.33 -9.68 7.91
CA LEU A 259 9.49 -8.89 8.34
C LEU A 259 10.66 -9.80 8.72
N SER A 260 10.39 -10.94 9.38
CA SER A 260 11.42 -11.93 9.67
C SER A 260 12.05 -12.50 8.41
N GLY A 261 11.25 -12.82 7.38
CA GLY A 261 11.76 -13.33 6.10
C GLY A 261 12.64 -12.32 5.39
N VAL A 262 12.25 -11.04 5.38
CA VAL A 262 13.06 -9.97 4.76
C VAL A 262 14.41 -9.83 5.48
N LEU A 263 14.42 -9.83 6.82
CA LEU A 263 15.68 -9.70 7.58
C LEU A 263 16.58 -10.93 7.48
N THR A 264 16.01 -12.13 7.36
CA THR A 264 16.81 -13.32 7.04
C THR A 264 17.55 -13.13 5.72
N ASN A 265 16.87 -12.64 4.68
CA ASN A 265 17.49 -12.47 3.36
C ASN A 265 18.47 -11.29 3.29
N ALA A 266 18.33 -10.29 4.16
CA ALA A 266 19.16 -9.08 4.14
C ALA A 266 20.41 -9.19 5.04
N LEU A 267 20.43 -10.12 5.99
CA LEU A 267 21.54 -10.31 6.95
C LEU A 267 22.42 -11.54 6.60
N HIS A 268 22.13 -12.20 5.49
CA HIS A 268 22.94 -13.27 4.88
C HIS A 268 23.48 -12.79 3.53
#